data_AF-A0A3D5J3U4-F1
#
_entry.id   AF-A0A3D5J3U4-F1
#
_cell.length_a   1.000
_cell.length_b   1.000
_cell.length_c   1.000
_cell.angle_alpha   90.00
_cell.angle_beta   90.00
_cell.angle_gamma   90.00
#
_symmetry.space_group_name_H-M   'P 1'
#
loop_
_entity.id
_entity.type
_entity.pdbx_description
1 polymer ?
#
loop_
_entity_poly.entity_id
_entity_poly.type
_entity_poly.pdbx_seq_one_letter_code
_entity_poly.pdbx_strand_id
1 'polypeptide(L)'
;EGYAKIELENGKAEEVILKVGISYVSIENAKNNLEKEIGNRSFDEVHEQAIETWEALLGAIKVKGGTKKQKQIFYSSLYRAFLWPALRSDLNGEFSDVEGKIKKADFRYYTLPSFWDTYRNKLVLLNMLQPDVAKDVIRSVIDRGENNGFIPTFFHGDHATSFISAAYNMGITDFEVQKAYDLLLNNAYKEGGTRPYISEYIEKGYIATPKIENPHVESKAKAGVSKTLEYAHDDYSLALLAKALGDSAHYEDLMKRSKNYRNVFDKNTHFMRGKLEDGTWVSPFDAEYPYYEYMYREANAWQLSFYVPHDMPGLVHLYGKEKFEEKLDSLFSTPWNPKHIARNVSGFMGLYSQGNQPDHETPFAYYFIDKPEKSQAVLDKLMQNYFGIEESENALSGMDDAGEMSSWYVFAASGVYPLSPADAEFLVSVPVFDEVTWTMPNGSILSFTHKGKGRKLKEIKVNSESVDGYFIPFQLFKSGGKVIVETGKD
;
A
#
# COMPACT_ATOMS: atom_id res chain seq x y z
N GLU A 1 -33.14 -9.37 -15.71
CA GLU A 1 -33.16 -9.70 -14.27
C GLU A 1 -33.70 -11.12 -14.12
N GLY A 2 -32.94 -12.01 -13.47
CA GLY A 2 -33.36 -13.39 -13.23
C GLY A 2 -33.69 -13.55 -11.75
N TYR A 3 -34.89 -14.01 -11.44
CA TYR A 3 -35.25 -14.44 -10.09
C TYR A 3 -35.41 -15.95 -10.08
N ALA A 4 -34.88 -16.60 -9.03
CA ALA A 4 -35.19 -17.99 -8.70
C ALA A 4 -36.06 -17.99 -7.45
N LYS A 5 -37.22 -18.65 -7.51
CA LYS A 5 -38.09 -18.85 -6.36
C LYS A 5 -38.01 -20.32 -5.95
N ILE A 6 -37.63 -20.58 -4.70
CA ILE A 6 -37.65 -21.91 -4.10
C ILE A 6 -38.75 -21.90 -3.04
N GLU A 7 -39.74 -22.76 -3.20
CA GLU A 7 -40.76 -23.02 -2.18
C GLU A 7 -40.39 -24.31 -1.45
N LEU A 8 -40.18 -24.22 -0.15
CA LEU A 8 -39.84 -25.35 0.70
C LEU A 8 -41.07 -25.74 1.49
N GLU A 9 -41.52 -26.98 1.35
CA GLU A 9 -42.57 -27.51 2.23
C GLU A 9 -42.00 -27.69 3.64
N ASN A 10 -42.78 -27.32 4.66
CA ASN A 10 -42.40 -27.52 6.05
C ASN A 10 -42.50 -29.02 6.40
N GLY A 11 -41.49 -29.79 5.98
CA GLY A 11 -41.28 -31.17 6.38
C GLY A 11 -40.56 -31.24 7.72
N LYS A 12 -40.47 -32.44 8.30
CA LYS A 12 -39.74 -32.70 9.57
C LYS A 12 -38.20 -32.46 9.49
N ALA A 13 -37.70 -31.78 8.46
CA ALA A 13 -36.28 -31.49 8.27
C ALA A 13 -35.95 -30.14 8.95
N GLU A 14 -34.95 -30.14 9.83
CA GLU A 14 -34.58 -28.97 10.63
C GLU A 14 -33.61 -28.01 9.90
N GLU A 15 -32.91 -28.48 8.85
CA GLU A 15 -31.90 -27.72 8.11
C GLU A 15 -32.00 -27.87 6.59
N VAL A 16 -31.68 -26.81 5.85
CA VAL A 16 -31.65 -26.75 4.38
C VAL A 16 -30.27 -26.30 3.92
N ILE A 17 -29.54 -27.18 3.25
CA ILE A 17 -28.17 -26.90 2.75
C ILE A 17 -28.23 -26.48 1.28
N LEU A 18 -27.69 -25.30 0.98
CA LEU A 18 -27.55 -24.77 -0.38
C LEU A 18 -26.08 -24.78 -0.81
N LYS A 19 -25.82 -25.24 -2.03
CA LYS A 19 -24.49 -25.17 -2.68
C LYS A 19 -24.58 -24.31 -3.93
N VAL A 20 -23.73 -23.30 -4.05
CA VAL A 20 -23.77 -22.31 -5.14
C VAL A 20 -22.41 -22.25 -5.82
N GLY A 21 -22.39 -22.45 -7.13
CA GLY A 21 -21.23 -22.14 -7.99
C GLY A 21 -21.43 -20.80 -8.67
N ILE A 22 -20.34 -20.08 -8.89
CA ILE A 22 -20.33 -18.76 -9.55
C ILE A 22 -19.36 -18.84 -10.73
N SER A 23 -19.71 -18.16 -11.82
CA SER A 23 -18.83 -17.86 -12.96
C SER A 23 -19.20 -16.50 -13.52
N TYR A 24 -18.20 -15.78 -14.01
CA TYR A 24 -18.38 -14.52 -14.75
C TYR A 24 -18.45 -14.74 -16.27
N VAL A 25 -18.45 -16.00 -16.72
CA VAL A 25 -18.42 -16.40 -18.14
C VAL A 25 -19.72 -17.12 -18.53
N SER A 26 -20.08 -18.21 -17.84
CA SER A 26 -21.23 -19.04 -18.24
C SER A 26 -21.82 -19.89 -17.11
N ILE A 27 -23.03 -20.39 -17.31
CA ILE A 27 -23.68 -21.34 -16.39
C ILE A 27 -22.92 -22.69 -16.40
N GLU A 28 -22.40 -23.12 -17.55
CA GLU A 28 -21.59 -24.36 -17.62
C GLU A 28 -20.34 -24.27 -16.74
N ASN A 29 -19.65 -23.12 -16.76
CA ASN A 29 -18.48 -22.92 -15.93
C ASN A 29 -18.86 -22.83 -14.45
N ALA A 30 -19.95 -22.13 -14.10
CA ALA A 30 -20.44 -22.09 -12.72
C ALA A 30 -20.75 -23.50 -12.18
N LYS A 31 -21.35 -24.37 -13.01
CA LYS A 31 -21.61 -25.77 -12.68
C LYS A 31 -20.31 -26.57 -12.53
N ASN A 32 -19.35 -26.42 -13.44
CA ASN A 32 -18.05 -27.08 -13.35
C ASN A 32 -17.27 -26.66 -12.10
N ASN A 33 -17.24 -25.37 -11.77
CA ASN A 33 -16.64 -24.86 -10.53
C ASN A 33 -17.29 -25.53 -9.32
N LEU A 34 -18.63 -25.53 -9.24
CA LEU A 34 -19.36 -26.17 -8.14
C LEU A 34 -19.03 -27.66 -7.99
N GLU A 35 -19.03 -28.42 -9.09
CA GLU A 35 -18.79 -29.87 -9.07
C GLU A 35 -17.36 -30.22 -8.63
N LYS A 36 -16.37 -29.41 -9.01
CA LYS A 36 -14.95 -29.64 -8.70
C LYS A 36 -14.56 -29.09 -7.33
N GLU A 37 -15.03 -27.89 -6.99
CA GLU A 37 -14.65 -27.20 -5.75
C GLU A 37 -15.49 -27.60 -4.55
N ILE A 38 -16.74 -28.04 -4.71
CA ILE A 38 -17.61 -28.46 -3.60
C ILE A 38 -18.06 -29.91 -3.81
N GLY A 39 -18.64 -30.24 -4.96
CA GLY A 39 -19.13 -31.57 -5.29
C GLY A 39 -20.09 -32.12 -4.21
N ASN A 40 -19.83 -33.33 -3.75
CA ASN A 40 -20.65 -34.01 -2.74
C ASN A 40 -20.30 -33.66 -1.29
N ARG A 41 -19.32 -32.79 -1.04
CA ARG A 41 -18.84 -32.47 0.32
C ARG A 41 -19.95 -31.84 1.20
N SER A 42 -19.96 -32.13 2.49
CA SER A 42 -20.88 -31.55 3.47
C SER A 42 -20.52 -30.09 3.76
N PHE A 43 -21.42 -29.37 4.46
CA PHE A 43 -21.10 -28.03 4.95
C PHE A 43 -19.87 -28.05 5.87
N ASP A 44 -19.82 -29.00 6.81
CA ASP A 44 -18.72 -29.14 7.76
C ASP A 44 -17.38 -29.43 7.07
N GLU A 45 -17.37 -30.28 6.03
CA GLU A 45 -16.15 -30.57 5.26
C GLU A 45 -15.63 -29.32 4.53
N VAL A 46 -16.52 -28.51 3.96
CA VAL A 46 -16.14 -27.25 3.29
C VAL A 46 -15.68 -26.22 4.31
N HIS A 47 -16.33 -26.14 5.47
CA HIS A 47 -15.98 -25.22 6.55
C HIS A 47 -14.60 -25.56 7.15
N GLU A 48 -14.32 -26.83 7.42
CA GLU A 48 -13.01 -27.26 7.93
C GLU A 48 -11.89 -26.96 6.93
N GLN A 49 -12.10 -27.24 5.64
CA GLN A 49 -11.11 -26.89 4.61
C GLN A 49 -10.87 -25.39 4.51
N ALA A 50 -11.91 -24.56 4.71
CA ALA A 50 -11.77 -23.12 4.76
C ALA A 50 -10.94 -22.67 5.98
N ILE A 51 -11.15 -23.29 7.15
CA ILE A 51 -10.32 -23.06 8.35
C ILE A 51 -8.87 -23.42 8.06
N GLU A 52 -8.58 -24.60 7.51
CA GLU A 52 -7.21 -25.03 7.17
C GLU A 52 -6.52 -24.04 6.20
N THR A 53 -7.26 -23.57 5.20
CA THR A 53 -6.76 -22.59 4.23
C THR A 53 -6.40 -21.26 4.90
N TRP A 54 -7.26 -20.76 5.79
CA TRP A 54 -7.00 -19.54 6.53
C TRP A 54 -5.86 -19.71 7.55
N GLU A 55 -5.81 -20.83 8.28
CA GLU A 55 -4.74 -21.13 9.23
C GLU A 55 -3.37 -21.22 8.54
N ALA A 56 -3.30 -21.78 7.33
CA ALA A 56 -2.06 -21.83 6.56
C ALA A 56 -1.56 -20.42 6.19
N LEU A 57 -2.46 -19.52 5.77
CA LEU A 57 -2.13 -18.15 5.42
C LEU A 57 -1.80 -17.28 6.65
N LEU A 58 -2.69 -17.27 7.65
CA LEU A 58 -2.54 -16.47 8.87
C LEU A 58 -1.35 -16.96 9.71
N GLY A 59 -1.11 -18.28 9.71
CA GLY A 59 0.02 -18.92 10.37
C GLY A 59 1.38 -18.64 9.73
N ALA A 60 1.43 -17.97 8.57
CA ALA A 60 2.68 -17.49 7.98
C ALA A 60 3.34 -16.39 8.82
N ILE A 61 2.56 -15.63 9.62
CA ILE A 61 3.09 -14.68 10.60
C ILE A 61 2.59 -15.05 12.00
N LYS A 62 3.45 -15.66 12.82
CA LYS A 62 3.11 -16.07 14.18
C LYS A 62 3.57 -15.04 15.19
N VAL A 63 2.67 -14.65 16.09
CA VAL A 63 2.96 -13.68 17.16
C VAL A 63 2.91 -14.32 18.55
N LYS A 64 3.85 -13.94 19.43
CA LYS A 64 3.93 -14.36 20.83
C LYS A 64 4.11 -13.15 21.74
N GLY A 65 3.50 -13.18 22.92
CA GLY A 65 3.36 -12.00 23.78
C GLY A 65 2.16 -11.15 23.39
N GLY A 66 2.10 -9.91 23.86
CA GLY A 66 0.98 -9.00 23.63
C GLY A 66 -0.34 -9.43 24.30
N THR A 67 -1.31 -8.51 24.31
CA THR A 67 -2.65 -8.73 24.86
C THR A 67 -3.55 -9.52 23.91
N LYS A 68 -4.66 -10.08 24.42
CA LYS A 68 -5.69 -10.72 23.59
C LYS A 68 -6.25 -9.76 22.52
N LYS A 69 -6.50 -8.49 22.88
CA LYS A 69 -6.99 -7.47 21.95
C LYS A 69 -6.00 -7.23 20.82
N GLN A 70 -4.71 -7.08 21.11
CA GLN A 70 -3.66 -6.89 20.09
C GLN A 70 -3.56 -8.08 19.13
N LYS A 71 -3.61 -9.31 19.64
CA LYS A 71 -3.61 -10.51 18.77
C LYS A 71 -4.83 -10.57 17.86
N GLN A 72 -6.00 -10.21 18.39
CA GLN A 72 -7.23 -10.19 17.59
C GLN A 72 -7.18 -9.11 16.51
N ILE A 73 -6.76 -7.88 16.83
CA ILE A 73 -6.56 -6.82 15.82
C ILE A 73 -5.56 -7.29 14.77
N PHE A 74 -4.44 -7.90 15.18
CA PHE A 74 -3.41 -8.37 14.25
C PHE A 74 -3.93 -9.41 13.26
N TYR A 75 -4.54 -10.50 13.74
CA TYR A 75 -5.03 -11.56 12.84
C TYR A 75 -6.27 -11.15 12.04
N SER A 76 -7.15 -10.29 12.58
CA SER A 76 -8.24 -9.69 11.80
C SER A 76 -7.70 -8.77 10.70
N SER A 77 -6.65 -8.00 10.97
CA SER A 77 -6.00 -7.16 9.96
C SER A 77 -5.31 -8.01 8.90
N LEU A 78 -4.58 -9.06 9.31
CA LEU A 78 -3.94 -9.98 8.37
C LEU A 78 -4.98 -10.69 7.49
N TYR A 79 -6.12 -11.12 8.04
CA TYR A 79 -7.24 -11.64 7.26
C TYR A 79 -7.73 -10.63 6.21
N ARG A 80 -7.97 -9.38 6.60
CA ARG A 80 -8.49 -8.33 5.71
C ARG A 80 -7.52 -7.94 4.60
N ALA A 81 -6.21 -8.00 4.88
CA ALA A 81 -5.15 -7.76 3.90
C ALA A 81 -5.18 -8.73 2.70
N PHE A 82 -5.81 -9.91 2.83
CA PHE A 82 -5.86 -10.95 1.79
C PHE A 82 -7.24 -11.17 1.17
N LEU A 83 -8.21 -10.28 1.41
CA LEU A 83 -9.54 -10.36 0.78
C LEU A 83 -9.59 -9.84 -0.66
N TRP A 84 -8.59 -9.07 -1.08
CA TRP A 84 -8.48 -8.47 -2.42
C TRP A 84 -7.04 -8.54 -2.92
N PRO A 85 -6.75 -8.64 -4.24
CA PRO A 85 -7.67 -8.86 -5.36
C PRO A 85 -8.43 -10.19 -5.33
N ALA A 86 -9.62 -10.22 -5.93
CA ALA A 86 -10.47 -11.40 -5.99
C ALA A 86 -10.28 -12.15 -7.31
N LEU A 87 -10.32 -13.49 -7.25
CA LEU A 87 -10.27 -14.37 -8.42
C LEU A 87 -11.48 -14.13 -9.33
N ARG A 88 -11.25 -14.11 -10.64
CA ARG A 88 -12.26 -13.85 -11.68
C ARG A 88 -12.26 -14.87 -12.81
N SER A 89 -11.21 -15.66 -12.96
CA SER A 89 -11.22 -16.82 -13.87
C SER A 89 -11.92 -18.02 -13.25
N ASP A 90 -12.57 -18.79 -14.10
CA ASP A 90 -13.10 -20.11 -13.77
C ASP A 90 -11.99 -21.17 -13.68
N LEU A 91 -12.28 -22.33 -13.10
CA LEU A 91 -11.31 -23.43 -12.99
C LEU A 91 -10.75 -23.91 -14.32
N ASN A 92 -11.51 -23.77 -15.40
CA ASN A 92 -11.06 -24.15 -16.73
C ASN A 92 -10.06 -23.13 -17.34
N GLY A 93 -9.79 -22.00 -16.67
CA GLY A 93 -8.92 -20.92 -17.12
C GLY A 93 -9.63 -19.84 -17.95
N GLU A 94 -10.95 -19.94 -18.14
CA GLU A 94 -11.72 -18.91 -18.85
C GLU A 94 -12.04 -17.72 -17.95
N PHE A 95 -12.05 -16.53 -18.53
CA PHE A 95 -12.45 -15.29 -17.87
C PHE A 95 -13.02 -14.31 -18.89
N SER A 96 -13.77 -13.32 -18.40
CA SER A 96 -14.21 -12.17 -19.19
C SER A 96 -13.20 -11.03 -19.01
N ASP A 97 -12.61 -10.56 -20.10
CA ASP A 97 -11.67 -9.44 -20.07
C ASP A 97 -12.39 -8.08 -19.88
N VAL A 98 -11.63 -6.99 -19.89
CA VAL A 98 -12.19 -5.64 -19.68
C VAL A 98 -13.10 -5.15 -20.80
N GLU A 99 -13.05 -5.78 -21.98
CA GLU A 99 -13.95 -5.51 -23.10
C GLU A 99 -15.18 -6.45 -23.10
N GLY A 100 -15.26 -7.35 -22.12
CA GLY A 100 -16.31 -8.35 -22.02
C GLY A 100 -16.10 -9.56 -22.94
N LYS A 101 -14.92 -9.71 -23.54
CA LYS A 101 -14.59 -10.86 -24.38
C LYS A 101 -14.16 -12.03 -23.50
N ILE A 102 -14.66 -13.21 -23.83
CA ILE A 102 -14.26 -14.45 -23.17
C ILE A 102 -12.88 -14.83 -23.69
N LYS A 103 -11.91 -14.90 -22.78
CA LYS A 103 -10.55 -15.38 -23.02
C LYS A 103 -10.28 -16.61 -22.17
N LYS A 104 -9.22 -17.32 -22.52
CA LYS A 104 -8.70 -18.45 -21.76
C LYS A 104 -7.19 -18.28 -21.60
N ALA A 105 -6.69 -18.42 -20.37
CA ALA A 105 -5.27 -18.31 -20.08
C ALA A 105 -4.77 -19.46 -19.20
N ASP A 106 -3.44 -19.55 -19.09
CA ASP A 106 -2.71 -20.50 -18.25
C ASP A 106 -2.39 -19.94 -16.84
N PHE A 107 -2.96 -18.79 -16.50
CA PHE A 107 -2.85 -18.13 -15.20
C PHE A 107 -4.24 -17.81 -14.64
N ARG A 108 -4.32 -17.58 -13.33
CA ARG A 108 -5.56 -17.14 -12.68
C ARG A 108 -5.80 -15.66 -12.96
N TYR A 109 -6.97 -15.31 -13.48
CA TYR A 109 -7.31 -13.91 -13.75
C TYR A 109 -7.92 -13.27 -12.51
N TYR A 110 -7.39 -12.12 -12.07
CA TYR A 110 -7.82 -11.40 -10.86
C TYR A 110 -8.46 -10.04 -11.17
N THR A 111 -9.18 -9.50 -10.18
CA THR A 111 -9.61 -8.09 -10.19
C THR A 111 -8.42 -7.13 -10.18
N LEU A 112 -8.68 -5.89 -10.57
CA LEU A 112 -7.70 -4.81 -10.50
C LEU A 112 -7.44 -4.44 -9.02
N PRO A 113 -6.17 -4.39 -8.54
CA PRO A 113 -5.85 -3.86 -7.22
C PRO A 113 -6.30 -2.39 -7.06
N SER A 114 -6.63 -1.98 -5.84
CA SER A 114 -6.82 -0.56 -5.50
C SER A 114 -5.46 0.11 -5.40
N PHE A 115 -4.86 0.41 -6.55
CA PHE A 115 -3.43 0.68 -6.65
C PHE A 115 -2.95 1.87 -5.82
N TRP A 116 -3.70 2.98 -5.75
CA TRP A 116 -3.31 4.18 -4.98
C TRP A 116 -3.15 3.92 -3.47
N ASP A 117 -3.93 2.98 -2.95
CA ASP A 117 -3.83 2.56 -1.55
C ASP A 117 -2.80 1.43 -1.44
N THR A 118 -3.07 0.33 -2.12
CA THR A 118 -2.51 -0.97 -1.78
C THR A 118 -1.04 -1.16 -2.17
N TYR A 119 -0.47 -0.32 -3.05
CA TYR A 119 0.96 -0.40 -3.40
C TYR A 119 1.87 -0.17 -2.19
N ARG A 120 1.41 0.61 -1.21
CA ARG A 120 2.19 1.09 -0.05
C ARG A 120 2.68 -0.04 0.84
N ASN A 121 1.83 -1.03 1.09
CA ASN A 121 2.13 -2.11 2.04
C ASN A 121 1.39 -3.40 1.68
N LYS A 122 0.11 -3.34 1.34
CA LYS A 122 -0.73 -4.53 1.11
C LYS A 122 -0.23 -5.40 -0.04
N LEU A 123 0.18 -4.79 -1.16
CA LEU A 123 0.72 -5.52 -2.30
C LEU A 123 2.15 -6.00 -2.05
N VAL A 124 2.90 -5.33 -1.17
CA VAL A 124 4.18 -5.84 -0.66
C VAL A 124 3.95 -7.11 0.15
N LEU A 125 2.96 -7.13 1.04
CA LEU A 125 2.60 -8.31 1.82
C LEU A 125 2.16 -9.48 0.90
N LEU A 126 1.43 -9.17 -0.18
CA LEU A 126 1.07 -10.16 -1.20
C LEU A 126 2.31 -10.75 -1.89
N ASN A 127 3.27 -9.91 -2.31
CA ASN A 127 4.54 -10.35 -2.90
C ASN A 127 5.32 -11.28 -1.95
N MET A 128 5.34 -10.97 -0.67
CA MET A 128 6.07 -11.73 0.35
C MET A 128 5.45 -13.09 0.63
N LEU A 129 4.13 -13.13 0.88
CA LEU A 129 3.47 -14.32 1.44
C LEU A 129 2.79 -15.18 0.38
N GLN A 130 2.37 -14.59 -0.75
CA GLN A 130 1.64 -15.27 -1.82
C GLN A 130 2.20 -14.88 -3.20
N PRO A 131 3.50 -15.12 -3.48
CA PRO A 131 4.15 -14.69 -4.73
C PRO A 131 3.52 -15.29 -5.98
N ASP A 132 2.97 -16.50 -5.90
CA ASP A 132 2.23 -17.13 -7.00
C ASP A 132 0.92 -16.38 -7.34
N VAL A 133 0.22 -15.87 -6.33
CA VAL A 133 -0.96 -15.00 -6.52
C VAL A 133 -0.52 -13.64 -7.06
N ALA A 134 0.55 -13.06 -6.51
CA ALA A 134 1.07 -11.78 -6.98
C ALA A 134 1.45 -11.83 -8.47
N LYS A 135 2.14 -12.88 -8.91
CA LYS A 135 2.44 -13.15 -10.32
C LYS A 135 1.18 -13.13 -11.18
N ASP A 136 0.15 -13.88 -10.80
CA ASP A 136 -1.10 -13.97 -11.56
C ASP A 136 -1.89 -12.64 -11.57
N VAL A 137 -1.84 -11.87 -10.47
CA VAL A 137 -2.36 -10.50 -10.43
C VAL A 137 -1.60 -9.61 -11.42
N ILE A 138 -0.27 -9.70 -11.50
CA ILE A 138 0.52 -8.93 -12.46
C ILE A 138 0.17 -9.34 -13.90
N ARG A 139 0.04 -10.64 -14.20
CA ARG A 139 -0.38 -11.11 -15.53
C ARG A 139 -1.80 -10.62 -15.89
N SER A 140 -2.71 -10.55 -14.91
CA SER A 140 -4.04 -9.96 -15.10
C SER A 140 -3.98 -8.47 -15.41
N VAL A 141 -3.07 -7.74 -14.76
CA VAL A 141 -2.83 -6.30 -14.99
C VAL A 141 -2.21 -6.06 -16.37
N ILE A 142 -1.33 -6.95 -16.82
CA ILE A 142 -0.74 -6.92 -18.17
C ILE A 142 -1.82 -7.15 -19.24
N ASP A 143 -2.65 -8.19 -19.13
CA ASP A 143 -3.76 -8.43 -20.08
C ASP A 143 -4.68 -7.21 -20.21
N ARG A 144 -4.97 -6.54 -19.09
CA ARG A 144 -5.73 -5.28 -19.12
C ARG A 144 -5.02 -4.20 -19.91
N GLY A 145 -3.71 -4.03 -19.69
CA GLY A 145 -2.91 -3.00 -20.34
C GLY A 145 -2.65 -3.26 -21.82
N GLU A 146 -2.71 -4.50 -22.29
CA GLU A 146 -2.63 -4.81 -23.72
C GLU A 146 -3.78 -4.23 -24.53
N ASN A 147 -4.95 -3.99 -23.93
CA ASN A 147 -6.11 -3.47 -24.65
C ASN A 147 -5.93 -2.02 -25.12
N ASN A 148 -5.20 -1.19 -24.37
CA ASN A 148 -5.02 0.23 -24.68
C ASN A 148 -3.56 0.70 -24.69
N GLY A 149 -2.60 -0.20 -24.42
CA GLY A 149 -1.17 0.09 -24.40
C GLY A 149 -0.63 0.65 -23.09
N PHE A 150 -1.40 0.65 -21.99
CA PHE A 150 -1.00 1.23 -20.70
C PHE A 150 -1.34 0.28 -19.55
N ILE A 151 -0.42 0.04 -18.63
CA ILE A 151 -0.76 -0.68 -17.39
C ILE A 151 -1.86 0.11 -16.66
N PRO A 152 -2.99 -0.49 -16.26
CA PRO A 152 -4.11 0.24 -15.67
C PRO A 152 -3.79 0.85 -14.31
N THR A 153 -4.55 1.88 -13.94
CA THR A 153 -4.55 2.51 -12.62
C THR A 153 -5.90 2.31 -11.92
N PHE A 154 -5.95 2.58 -10.61
CA PHE A 154 -7.18 2.63 -9.82
C PHE A 154 -7.16 3.91 -8.99
N PHE A 155 -8.27 4.66 -9.00
CA PHE A 155 -8.38 6.03 -8.48
C PHE A 155 -7.53 7.07 -9.23
N HIS A 156 -6.20 7.06 -9.10
CA HIS A 156 -5.24 7.79 -9.94
C HIS A 156 -3.81 7.31 -9.73
N GLY A 157 -2.86 7.95 -10.42
CA GLY A 157 -1.44 7.65 -10.28
C GLY A 157 -0.99 6.49 -11.16
N ASP A 158 0.27 6.10 -11.05
CA ASP A 158 0.88 5.02 -11.82
C ASP A 158 1.47 3.94 -10.90
N HIS A 159 0.77 3.68 -9.80
CA HIS A 159 1.28 2.90 -8.67
C HIS A 159 1.38 1.39 -8.93
N ALA A 160 0.80 0.91 -10.04
CA ALA A 160 1.09 -0.43 -10.55
C ALA A 160 2.59 -0.60 -10.85
N THR A 161 3.28 0.48 -11.24
CA THR A 161 4.74 0.50 -11.43
C THR A 161 5.47 0.08 -10.15
N SER A 162 5.08 0.64 -9.01
CA SER A 162 5.70 0.33 -7.72
C SER A 162 5.47 -1.14 -7.33
N PHE A 163 4.24 -1.63 -7.48
CA PHE A 163 3.93 -3.04 -7.23
C PHE A 163 4.75 -4.01 -8.11
N ILE A 164 4.79 -3.78 -9.42
CA ILE A 164 5.49 -4.66 -10.37
C ILE A 164 7.00 -4.60 -10.16
N SER A 165 7.55 -3.41 -9.90
CA SER A 165 8.98 -3.23 -9.62
C SER A 165 9.37 -3.91 -8.31
N ALA A 166 8.54 -3.78 -7.26
CA ALA A 166 8.71 -4.48 -6.00
C ALA A 166 8.69 -6.00 -6.18
N ALA A 167 7.73 -6.53 -6.94
CA ALA A 167 7.63 -7.96 -7.22
C ALA A 167 8.90 -8.49 -7.88
N TYR A 168 9.41 -7.77 -8.89
CA TYR A 168 10.68 -8.11 -9.56
C TYR A 168 11.86 -8.11 -8.58
N ASN A 169 12.01 -7.03 -7.79
CA ASN A 169 13.11 -6.89 -6.83
C ASN A 169 13.03 -7.94 -5.70
N MET A 170 11.85 -8.46 -5.41
CA MET A 170 11.62 -9.57 -4.47
C MET A 170 11.82 -10.96 -5.11
N GLY A 171 12.09 -11.01 -6.41
CA GLY A 171 12.43 -12.23 -7.16
C GLY A 171 11.25 -12.93 -7.85
N ILE A 172 10.09 -12.29 -7.92
CA ILE A 172 8.98 -12.74 -8.77
C ILE A 172 9.28 -12.26 -10.18
N THR A 173 9.52 -13.16 -11.14
CA THR A 173 10.03 -12.79 -12.48
C THR A 173 9.30 -13.50 -13.62
N ASP A 174 8.36 -14.39 -13.31
CA ASP A 174 7.62 -15.25 -14.25
C ASP A 174 6.27 -14.65 -14.65
N PHE A 175 6.21 -13.32 -14.85
CA PHE A 175 4.98 -12.59 -15.19
C PHE A 175 5.04 -11.85 -16.54
N GLU A 176 5.98 -12.16 -17.44
CA GLU A 176 6.20 -11.42 -18.70
C GLU A 176 6.85 -10.04 -18.49
N VAL A 177 7.99 -10.03 -17.77
CA VAL A 177 8.69 -8.81 -17.32
C VAL A 177 8.91 -7.77 -18.42
N GLN A 178 9.40 -8.17 -19.60
CA GLN A 178 9.66 -7.21 -20.68
C GLN A 178 8.37 -6.51 -21.14
N LYS A 179 7.27 -7.27 -21.28
CA LYS A 179 5.98 -6.71 -21.67
C LYS A 179 5.44 -5.75 -20.61
N ALA A 180 5.55 -6.13 -19.33
CA ALA A 180 5.19 -5.24 -18.23
C ALA A 180 6.02 -3.94 -18.30
N TYR A 181 7.33 -4.05 -18.48
CA TYR A 181 8.24 -2.90 -18.56
C TYR A 181 7.89 -1.97 -19.73
N ASP A 182 7.63 -2.51 -20.93
CA ASP A 182 7.25 -1.71 -22.10
C ASP A 182 5.94 -0.94 -21.88
N LEU A 183 4.94 -1.56 -21.24
CA LEU A 183 3.67 -0.90 -20.88
C LEU A 183 3.86 0.15 -19.77
N LEU A 184 4.75 -0.09 -18.81
CA LEU A 184 5.10 0.89 -17.76
C LEU A 184 5.87 2.09 -18.34
N LEU A 185 6.73 1.88 -19.34
CA LEU A 185 7.34 2.97 -20.09
C LEU A 185 6.29 3.79 -20.84
N ASN A 186 5.25 3.16 -21.39
CA ASN A 186 4.13 3.93 -21.96
C ASN A 186 3.46 4.80 -20.90
N ASN A 187 3.19 4.28 -19.70
CA ASN A 187 2.64 5.06 -18.60
C ASN A 187 3.52 6.27 -18.25
N ALA A 188 4.85 6.09 -18.22
CA ALA A 188 5.81 7.11 -17.80
C ALA A 188 6.15 8.16 -18.88
N TYR A 189 5.82 7.93 -20.15
CA TYR A 189 6.26 8.79 -21.26
C TYR A 189 5.18 9.17 -22.29
N LYS A 190 4.05 8.46 -22.37
CA LYS A 190 3.01 8.71 -23.38
C LYS A 190 1.75 9.32 -22.78
N GLU A 191 1.18 10.28 -23.49
CA GLU A 191 -0.14 10.82 -23.17
C GLU A 191 -1.26 9.81 -23.44
N GLY A 192 -2.42 10.02 -22.79
CA GLY A 192 -3.61 9.17 -22.95
C GLY A 192 -3.66 7.96 -22.01
N GLY A 193 -2.62 7.74 -21.21
CA GLY A 193 -2.53 6.66 -20.24
C GLY A 193 -2.90 7.05 -18.79
N THR A 194 -2.26 6.36 -17.84
CA THR A 194 -2.51 6.50 -16.39
C THR A 194 -1.91 7.76 -15.75
N ARG A 195 -1.01 8.45 -16.45
CA ARG A 195 -0.41 9.70 -16.01
C ARG A 195 -0.97 10.91 -16.77
N PRO A 196 -2.15 11.46 -16.39
CA PRO A 196 -2.60 12.73 -16.95
C PRO A 196 -1.56 13.83 -16.71
N TYR A 197 -1.38 14.70 -17.71
CA TYR A 197 -0.40 15.80 -17.71
C TYR A 197 1.07 15.35 -17.75
N ILE A 198 1.36 14.14 -18.26
CA ILE A 198 2.73 13.61 -18.31
C ILE A 198 3.70 14.48 -19.11
N SER A 199 3.28 15.04 -20.25
CA SER A 199 4.13 15.94 -21.04
C SER A 199 4.51 17.20 -20.26
N GLU A 200 3.54 17.81 -19.57
CA GLU A 200 3.78 18.97 -18.70
C GLU A 200 4.74 18.62 -17.55
N TYR A 201 4.53 17.46 -16.90
CA TYR A 201 5.41 16.97 -15.85
C TYR A 201 6.85 16.74 -16.33
N ILE A 202 7.04 16.16 -17.52
CA ILE A 202 8.37 15.94 -18.12
C ILE A 202 9.02 17.28 -18.49
N GLU A 203 8.28 18.19 -19.13
CA GLU A 203 8.80 19.48 -19.59
C GLU A 203 9.18 20.41 -18.42
N LYS A 204 8.31 20.53 -17.43
CA LYS A 204 8.45 21.52 -16.33
C LYS A 204 9.06 20.93 -15.05
N GLY A 205 9.05 19.61 -14.91
CA GLY A 205 9.38 18.93 -13.66
C GLY A 205 8.31 19.03 -12.57
N TYR A 206 7.11 19.53 -12.90
CA TYR A 206 5.94 19.57 -12.01
C TYR A 206 4.65 19.77 -12.84
N ILE A 207 3.50 19.47 -12.25
CA ILE A 207 2.18 19.70 -12.86
C ILE A 207 1.61 21.01 -12.32
N ALA A 208 1.32 21.97 -13.19
CA ALA A 208 0.83 23.27 -12.76
C ALA A 208 -0.58 23.18 -12.15
N THR A 209 -0.80 23.89 -11.05
CA THR A 209 -2.11 24.10 -10.46
C THR A 209 -2.79 25.28 -11.16
N PRO A 210 -3.95 25.08 -11.83
CA PRO A 210 -4.71 26.19 -12.41
C PRO A 210 -5.11 27.20 -11.34
N LYS A 211 -5.22 28.50 -11.64
CA LYS A 211 -5.66 29.48 -10.64
C LYS A 211 -7.17 29.40 -10.42
N ILE A 212 -7.59 29.22 -9.17
CA ILE A 212 -8.98 29.40 -8.71
C ILE A 212 -8.97 30.52 -7.67
N GLU A 213 -9.79 31.57 -7.85
CA GLU A 213 -9.78 32.75 -6.96
C GLU A 213 -10.28 32.43 -5.54
N ASN A 214 -11.33 31.62 -5.42
CA ASN A 214 -11.94 31.26 -4.14
C ASN A 214 -12.20 29.74 -4.10
N PRO A 215 -11.14 28.92 -3.96
CA PRO A 215 -11.33 27.48 -3.87
C PRO A 215 -12.07 27.14 -2.57
N HIS A 216 -13.04 26.25 -2.68
CA HIS A 216 -13.61 25.53 -1.56
C HIS A 216 -13.01 24.11 -1.50
N VAL A 217 -13.23 23.37 -0.40
CA VAL A 217 -12.64 22.04 -0.16
C VAL A 217 -12.73 21.14 -1.41
N GLU A 218 -13.93 21.01 -1.98
CA GLU A 218 -14.24 20.16 -3.14
C GLU A 218 -13.93 20.79 -4.51
N SER A 219 -13.18 21.90 -4.55
CA SER A 219 -12.75 22.48 -5.83
C SER A 219 -11.85 21.51 -6.59
N LYS A 220 -12.24 21.17 -7.82
CA LYS A 220 -11.53 20.21 -8.66
C LYS A 220 -10.64 20.91 -9.68
N ALA A 221 -9.40 20.47 -9.78
CA ALA A 221 -8.48 20.85 -10.84
C ALA A 221 -7.50 19.70 -11.16
N LYS A 222 -6.21 19.99 -11.27
CA LYS A 222 -5.20 18.98 -11.61
C LYS A 222 -4.72 18.17 -10.41
N ALA A 223 -4.89 18.65 -9.17
CA ALA A 223 -4.19 18.12 -8.00
C ALA A 223 -2.67 17.98 -8.24
N GLY A 224 -2.08 19.07 -8.76
CA GLY A 224 -0.74 19.06 -9.35
C GLY A 224 0.37 18.71 -8.37
N VAL A 225 0.22 19.02 -7.08
CA VAL A 225 1.23 18.68 -6.06
C VAL A 225 1.26 17.18 -5.82
N SER A 226 0.10 16.54 -5.54
CA SER A 226 0.02 15.08 -5.36
C SER A 226 0.58 14.34 -6.55
N LYS A 227 0.17 14.68 -7.77
CA LYS A 227 0.68 14.01 -8.97
C LYS A 227 2.18 14.23 -9.18
N THR A 228 2.72 15.41 -8.85
CA THR A 228 4.18 15.65 -8.95
C THR A 228 4.96 14.76 -7.98
N LEU A 229 4.48 14.60 -6.74
CA LEU A 229 5.14 13.76 -5.73
C LEU A 229 5.00 12.27 -6.06
N GLU A 230 3.80 11.84 -6.41
CA GLU A 230 3.49 10.45 -6.77
C GLU A 230 4.21 10.01 -8.05
N TYR A 231 4.25 10.84 -9.09
CA TYR A 231 5.00 10.50 -10.31
C TYR A 231 6.50 10.45 -10.06
N ALA A 232 7.03 11.26 -9.12
CA ALA A 232 8.43 11.17 -8.73
C ALA A 232 8.73 9.83 -8.02
N HIS A 233 7.82 9.32 -7.20
CA HIS A 233 7.92 7.99 -6.59
C HIS A 233 7.78 6.87 -7.63
N ASP A 234 6.81 6.98 -8.54
CA ASP A 234 6.58 5.97 -9.58
C ASP A 234 7.74 5.96 -10.61
N ASP A 235 8.33 7.13 -10.92
CA ASP A 235 9.58 7.23 -11.70
C ASP A 235 10.73 6.53 -10.98
N TYR A 236 10.87 6.70 -9.66
CA TYR A 236 11.87 5.99 -8.89
C TYR A 236 11.69 4.47 -8.99
N SER A 237 10.47 3.99 -8.80
CA SER A 237 10.13 2.58 -8.90
C SER A 237 10.50 2.01 -10.27
N LEU A 238 10.11 2.69 -11.35
CA LEU A 238 10.42 2.25 -12.72
C LEU A 238 11.92 2.30 -13.03
N ALA A 239 12.65 3.27 -12.46
CA ALA A 239 14.10 3.34 -12.62
C ALA A 239 14.79 2.12 -12.01
N LEU A 240 14.34 1.62 -10.85
CA LEU A 240 14.89 0.40 -10.26
C LEU A 240 14.71 -0.81 -11.19
N LEU A 241 13.53 -0.94 -11.81
CA LEU A 241 13.28 -1.99 -12.80
C LEU A 241 14.14 -1.79 -14.07
N ALA A 242 14.25 -0.56 -14.59
CA ALA A 242 15.10 -0.23 -15.73
C ALA A 242 16.57 -0.63 -15.47
N LYS A 243 17.09 -0.31 -14.28
CA LYS A 243 18.44 -0.70 -13.85
C LYS A 243 18.59 -2.21 -13.84
N ALA A 244 17.62 -2.94 -13.29
CA ALA A 244 17.66 -4.40 -13.22
C ALA A 244 17.62 -5.06 -14.61
N LEU A 245 16.96 -4.42 -15.58
CA LEU A 245 16.88 -4.87 -16.98
C LEU A 245 18.03 -4.37 -17.87
N GLY A 246 18.97 -3.59 -17.31
CA GLY A 246 20.12 -3.07 -18.04
C GLY A 246 19.82 -1.86 -18.93
N ASP A 247 18.65 -1.23 -18.80
CA ASP A 247 18.28 -0.01 -19.50
C ASP A 247 18.83 1.23 -18.77
N SER A 248 20.12 1.50 -19.00
CA SER A 248 20.82 2.64 -18.40
C SER A 248 20.21 4.00 -18.78
N ALA A 249 19.68 4.14 -20.00
CA ALA A 249 19.14 5.42 -20.48
C ALA A 249 17.86 5.79 -19.73
N HIS A 250 16.90 4.87 -19.64
CA HIS A 250 15.68 5.12 -18.87
C HIS A 250 15.97 5.17 -17.37
N TYR A 251 16.92 4.38 -16.85
CA TYR A 251 17.34 4.48 -15.44
C TYR A 251 17.79 5.89 -15.07
N GLU A 252 18.71 6.48 -15.85
CA GLU A 252 19.26 7.81 -15.58
C GLU A 252 18.20 8.92 -15.68
N ASP A 253 17.35 8.89 -16.71
CA ASP A 253 16.28 9.88 -16.88
C ASP A 253 15.23 9.80 -15.76
N LEU A 254 14.74 8.59 -15.47
CA LEU A 254 13.76 8.37 -14.42
C LEU A 254 14.33 8.69 -13.03
N MET A 255 15.63 8.43 -12.78
CA MET A 255 16.27 8.88 -11.55
C MET A 255 16.34 10.39 -11.41
N LYS A 256 16.62 11.09 -12.49
CA LYS A 256 16.57 12.55 -12.48
C LYS A 256 15.15 13.05 -12.18
N ARG A 257 14.14 12.50 -12.85
CA ARG A 257 12.73 12.86 -12.65
C ARG A 257 12.21 12.47 -11.27
N SER A 258 12.75 11.42 -10.63
CA SER A 258 12.39 11.07 -9.25
C SER A 258 12.69 12.18 -8.23
N LYS A 259 13.49 13.19 -8.61
CA LYS A 259 13.79 14.38 -7.79
C LYS A 259 12.84 15.55 -8.06
N ASN A 260 11.83 15.38 -8.92
CA ASN A 260 10.85 16.42 -9.26
C ASN A 260 10.01 16.91 -8.08
N TYR A 261 9.91 16.13 -6.99
CA TYR A 261 9.29 16.59 -5.73
C TYR A 261 9.90 17.93 -5.23
N ARG A 262 11.18 18.19 -5.53
CA ARG A 262 11.89 19.43 -5.17
C ARG A 262 11.29 20.66 -5.84
N ASN A 263 10.63 20.50 -6.99
CA ASN A 263 10.07 21.61 -7.77
C ASN A 263 8.80 22.18 -7.15
N VAL A 264 8.11 21.42 -6.29
CA VAL A 264 6.90 21.87 -5.57
C VAL A 264 7.18 22.20 -4.11
N PHE A 265 8.44 22.11 -3.66
CA PHE A 265 8.82 22.53 -2.30
C PHE A 265 9.04 24.04 -2.21
N ASP A 266 8.13 24.75 -1.54
CA ASP A 266 8.24 26.18 -1.28
C ASP A 266 9.14 26.44 -0.06
N LYS A 267 10.37 26.91 -0.30
CA LYS A 267 11.38 27.17 0.74
C LYS A 267 10.97 28.25 1.73
N ASN A 268 10.00 29.12 1.42
CA ASN A 268 9.55 30.17 2.33
C ASN A 268 8.52 29.64 3.34
N THR A 269 7.63 28.76 2.89
CA THR A 269 6.57 28.17 3.73
C THR A 269 6.94 26.79 4.28
N HIS A 270 7.99 26.17 3.73
CA HIS A 270 8.43 24.80 4.03
C HIS A 270 7.32 23.76 3.84
N PHE A 271 6.55 23.90 2.76
CA PHE A 271 5.50 22.96 2.34
C PHE A 271 5.62 22.62 0.86
N MET A 272 5.07 21.47 0.49
CA MET A 272 4.77 21.17 -0.91
C MET A 272 3.56 22.01 -1.33
N ARG A 273 3.76 22.94 -2.26
CA ARG A 273 2.78 23.97 -2.65
C ARG A 273 2.55 23.97 -4.16
N GLY A 274 1.34 24.26 -4.59
CA GLY A 274 1.01 24.37 -6.00
C GLY A 274 1.75 25.54 -6.68
N LYS A 275 2.29 25.29 -7.88
CA LYS A 275 2.79 26.31 -8.80
C LYS A 275 1.80 26.56 -9.92
N LEU A 276 1.60 27.81 -10.30
CA LEU A 276 0.85 28.22 -11.48
C LEU A 276 1.63 27.87 -12.76
N GLU A 277 0.95 28.07 -13.90
CA GLU A 277 1.49 27.82 -15.24
C GLU A 277 2.79 28.60 -15.51
N ASP A 278 2.90 29.81 -14.97
CA ASP A 278 4.05 30.72 -15.07
C ASP A 278 5.17 30.44 -14.05
N GLY A 279 5.01 29.40 -13.21
CA GLY A 279 5.98 29.00 -12.18
C GLY A 279 5.88 29.76 -10.86
N THR A 280 4.99 30.74 -10.75
CA THR A 280 4.73 31.43 -9.47
C THR A 280 3.92 30.54 -8.52
N TRP A 281 4.06 30.73 -7.22
CA TRP A 281 3.30 29.94 -6.23
C TRP A 281 1.83 30.37 -6.18
N VAL A 282 0.91 29.41 -6.05
CA VAL A 282 -0.51 29.70 -5.84
C VAL A 282 -0.68 30.54 -4.57
N SER A 283 -1.28 31.72 -4.69
CA SER A 283 -1.50 32.67 -3.60
C SER A 283 -2.92 33.27 -3.66
N PRO A 284 -3.62 33.48 -2.53
CA PRO A 284 -3.21 33.17 -1.16
C PRO A 284 -3.08 31.65 -0.91
N PHE A 285 -2.37 31.27 0.15
CA PHE A 285 -2.12 29.87 0.51
C PHE A 285 -2.32 29.64 2.00
N ASP A 286 -3.18 28.69 2.33
CA ASP A 286 -3.41 28.17 3.67
C ASP A 286 -2.98 26.70 3.71
N ALA A 287 -1.97 26.38 4.52
CA ALA A 287 -1.42 25.04 4.62
C ALA A 287 -2.38 24.03 5.29
N GLU A 288 -3.29 24.51 6.14
CA GLU A 288 -4.29 23.68 6.82
C GLU A 288 -5.53 23.43 5.95
N TYR A 289 -5.73 24.22 4.89
CA TYR A 289 -6.88 24.08 4.02
C TYR A 289 -6.77 22.82 3.16
N PRO A 290 -7.77 21.91 3.20
CA PRO A 290 -7.79 20.71 2.37
C PRO A 290 -8.19 21.11 0.95
N TYR A 291 -7.19 21.50 0.14
CA TYR A 291 -7.33 21.73 -1.29
C TYR A 291 -7.52 20.39 -2.04
N TYR A 292 -8.59 19.67 -1.67
CA TYR A 292 -8.82 18.21 -1.72
C TYR A 292 -8.71 17.58 -3.11
N GLU A 293 -9.14 18.28 -4.15
CA GLU A 293 -8.95 17.89 -5.56
C GLU A 293 -8.34 19.03 -6.39
N TYR A 294 -7.84 20.07 -5.72
CA TYR A 294 -7.31 21.27 -6.34
C TYR A 294 -5.79 21.22 -6.47
N MET A 295 -5.07 21.27 -5.34
CA MET A 295 -3.61 21.12 -5.27
C MET A 295 -3.21 19.70 -4.88
N TYR A 296 -4.00 19.08 -4.01
CA TYR A 296 -3.74 17.78 -3.42
C TYR A 296 -4.83 16.78 -3.83
N ARG A 297 -4.62 15.51 -3.51
CA ARG A 297 -5.59 14.43 -3.59
C ARG A 297 -5.89 13.99 -2.18
N GLU A 298 -7.10 14.30 -1.72
CA GLU A 298 -7.63 13.93 -0.41
C GLU A 298 -6.74 14.35 0.79
N ALA A 299 -6.07 15.50 0.67
CA ALA A 299 -5.11 15.97 1.68
C ALA A 299 -5.03 17.50 1.78
N ASN A 300 -4.32 17.98 2.80
CA ASN A 300 -3.80 19.34 2.87
C ASN A 300 -2.26 19.37 2.72
N ALA A 301 -1.65 20.55 2.88
CA ALA A 301 -0.21 20.72 2.71
C ALA A 301 0.60 19.97 3.78
N TRP A 302 0.08 19.90 5.01
CA TRP A 302 0.76 19.26 6.13
C TRP A 302 0.94 17.77 5.91
N GLN A 303 -0.11 17.10 5.46
CA GLN A 303 -0.14 15.65 5.27
C GLN A 303 0.79 15.24 4.12
N LEU A 304 0.67 15.94 2.99
CA LEU A 304 1.37 15.54 1.77
C LEU A 304 2.86 15.97 1.75
N SER A 305 3.28 16.93 2.58
CA SER A 305 4.66 17.44 2.52
C SER A 305 5.74 16.45 2.93
N PHE A 306 5.36 15.35 3.58
CA PHE A 306 6.26 14.28 4.01
C PHE A 306 6.29 13.09 3.04
N TYR A 307 5.47 13.11 1.99
CA TYR A 307 5.37 12.04 1.02
C TYR A 307 6.53 12.10 -0.01
N VAL A 308 7.71 11.66 0.40
CA VAL A 308 8.88 11.38 -0.44
C VAL A 308 9.58 10.10 0.04
N PRO A 309 8.88 8.95 0.09
CA PRO A 309 9.41 7.74 0.73
C PRO A 309 10.68 7.21 0.04
N HIS A 310 10.79 7.38 -1.28
CA HIS A 310 11.95 6.95 -2.09
C HIS A 310 13.21 7.81 -1.90
N ASP A 311 13.10 8.98 -1.28
CA ASP A 311 14.24 9.90 -1.06
C ASP A 311 14.07 10.72 0.22
N MET A 312 13.68 10.06 1.31
CA MET A 312 13.52 10.71 2.61
C MET A 312 14.79 11.45 3.08
N PRO A 313 16.03 10.95 2.87
CA PRO A 313 17.24 11.74 3.12
C PRO A 313 17.30 13.04 2.31
N GLY A 314 16.90 13.01 1.04
CA GLY A 314 16.79 14.20 0.19
C GLY A 314 15.73 15.19 0.67
N LEU A 315 14.60 14.69 1.18
CA LEU A 315 13.59 15.52 1.82
C LEU A 315 14.13 16.19 3.09
N VAL A 316 14.75 15.43 3.99
CA VAL A 316 15.39 15.97 5.21
C VAL A 316 16.40 17.07 4.85
N HIS A 317 17.16 16.91 3.77
CA HIS A 317 18.09 17.93 3.29
C HIS A 317 17.39 19.24 2.86
N LEU A 318 16.19 19.19 2.28
CA LEU A 318 15.43 20.40 1.92
C LEU A 318 14.99 21.22 3.14
N TYR A 319 14.69 20.56 4.25
CA TYR A 319 14.28 21.21 5.50
C TYR A 319 15.47 21.61 6.37
N GLY A 320 16.50 20.76 6.44
CA GLY A 320 17.43 20.69 7.56
C GLY A 320 16.84 19.91 8.74
N LYS A 321 17.67 19.15 9.48
CA LYS A 321 17.21 18.22 10.53
C LYS A 321 16.31 18.89 11.59
N GLU A 322 16.73 20.05 12.11
CA GLU A 322 15.99 20.77 13.17
C GLU A 322 14.59 21.21 12.70
N LYS A 323 14.51 21.87 11.54
CA LYS A 323 13.22 22.30 10.98
C LYS A 323 12.33 21.13 10.57
N PHE A 324 12.92 20.03 10.09
CA PHE A 324 12.18 18.82 9.75
C PHE A 324 11.50 18.24 11.00
N GLU A 325 12.24 18.18 12.10
CA GLU A 325 11.72 17.76 13.40
C GLU A 325 10.61 18.67 13.91
N GLU A 326 10.81 19.99 13.92
CA GLU A 326 9.80 20.96 14.35
C GLU A 326 8.51 20.83 13.53
N LYS A 327 8.64 20.58 12.22
CA LYS A 327 7.51 20.38 11.30
C LYS A 327 6.76 19.08 11.62
N LEU A 328 7.46 17.97 11.86
CA LEU A 328 6.84 16.70 12.27
C LEU A 328 6.17 16.82 13.64
N ASP A 329 6.83 17.44 14.62
CA ASP A 329 6.26 17.68 15.95
C ASP A 329 4.96 18.49 15.84
N SER A 330 4.94 19.51 14.96
CA SER A 330 3.75 20.31 14.67
C SER A 330 2.65 19.49 13.98
N LEU A 331 2.98 18.62 13.02
CA LEU A 331 2.01 17.75 12.35
C LEU A 331 1.25 16.90 13.38
N PHE A 332 1.95 16.29 14.33
CA PHE A 332 1.33 15.38 15.31
C PHE A 332 0.66 16.06 16.51
N SER A 333 0.83 17.38 16.67
CA SER A 333 0.35 18.12 17.85
C SER A 333 -0.63 19.26 17.56
N THR A 334 -0.55 19.91 16.39
CA THR A 334 -1.48 20.97 16.00
C THR A 334 -2.85 20.37 15.71
N PRO A 335 -3.95 20.81 16.35
CA PRO A 335 -5.27 20.26 16.09
C PRO A 335 -5.78 20.56 14.67
N TRP A 336 -6.44 19.60 14.03
CA TRP A 336 -7.19 19.84 12.79
C TRP A 336 -8.24 20.94 12.97
N ASN A 337 -8.35 21.84 11.99
CA ASN A 337 -9.39 22.86 11.98
C ASN A 337 -10.76 22.23 11.66
N PRO A 338 -11.71 22.16 12.62
CA PRO A 338 -12.97 21.43 12.43
C PRO A 338 -13.92 22.08 11.40
N LYS A 339 -13.61 23.29 10.91
CA LYS A 339 -14.35 23.94 9.82
C LYS A 339 -13.94 23.41 8.44
N HIS A 340 -12.79 22.75 8.35
CA HIS A 340 -12.29 22.14 7.14
C HIS A 340 -12.78 20.69 7.06
N ILE A 341 -14.02 20.50 6.61
CA ILE A 341 -14.61 19.15 6.53
C ILE A 341 -14.21 18.51 5.20
N ALA A 342 -13.38 17.46 5.27
CA ALA A 342 -12.99 16.62 4.14
C ALA A 342 -13.30 15.15 4.48
N ARG A 343 -14.25 14.53 3.77
CA ARG A 343 -14.93 13.32 4.24
C ARG A 343 -14.03 12.09 4.37
N ASN A 344 -13.05 11.92 3.48
CA ASN A 344 -12.11 10.79 3.53
C ASN A 344 -10.84 11.11 4.32
N VAL A 345 -10.77 12.26 5.00
CA VAL A 345 -9.65 12.62 5.88
C VAL A 345 -10.14 12.52 7.33
N SER A 346 -9.75 11.45 8.01
CA SER A 346 -10.25 11.11 9.35
C SER A 346 -9.16 10.50 10.23
N GLY A 347 -9.48 10.15 11.47
CA GLY A 347 -8.51 9.49 12.35
C GLY A 347 -7.34 10.41 12.70
N PHE A 348 -7.62 11.60 13.22
CA PHE A 348 -6.61 12.64 13.42
C PHE A 348 -5.72 12.42 14.65
N MET A 349 -4.40 12.56 14.47
CA MET A 349 -3.43 12.84 15.53
C MET A 349 -2.81 14.21 15.26
N GLY A 350 -3.43 15.26 15.79
CA GLY A 350 -3.12 16.61 15.36
C GLY A 350 -3.64 16.84 13.93
N LEU A 351 -2.74 17.16 12.99
CA LEU A 351 -3.02 17.32 11.55
C LEU A 351 -2.76 16.04 10.74
N TYR A 352 -2.04 15.07 11.32
CA TYR A 352 -1.88 13.73 10.74
C TYR A 352 -3.22 12.98 10.69
N SER A 353 -3.50 12.29 9.59
CA SER A 353 -4.69 11.45 9.39
C SER A 353 -4.28 9.98 9.21
N GLN A 354 -4.60 9.12 10.18
CA GLN A 354 -4.44 7.67 10.02
C GLN A 354 -5.50 7.08 9.11
N GLY A 355 -6.63 7.79 8.94
CA GLY A 355 -7.76 7.32 8.15
C GLY A 355 -7.57 7.44 6.65
N ASN A 356 -6.46 8.02 6.18
CA ASN A 356 -6.17 8.22 4.77
C ASN A 356 -4.69 7.99 4.45
N GLN A 357 -4.44 7.41 3.28
CA GLN A 357 -3.15 6.84 2.88
C GLN A 357 -1.98 7.83 2.67
N PRO A 358 -2.17 9.10 2.26
CA PRO A 358 -1.04 10.03 2.03
C PRO A 358 -0.09 10.20 3.21
N ASP A 359 -0.58 9.94 4.43
CA ASP A 359 0.14 10.12 5.68
C ASP A 359 0.86 8.84 6.16
N HIS A 360 0.57 7.67 5.60
CA HIS A 360 0.90 6.37 6.22
C HIS A 360 2.41 6.12 6.42
N GLU A 361 3.28 6.73 5.62
CA GLU A 361 4.74 6.63 5.74
C GLU A 361 5.32 7.65 6.75
N THR A 362 4.62 8.75 7.04
CA THR A 362 5.10 9.87 7.86
C THR A 362 5.51 9.50 9.30
N PRO A 363 4.85 8.57 10.02
CA PRO A 363 5.26 8.18 11.37
C PRO A 363 6.69 7.62 11.45
N PHE A 364 7.25 7.15 10.33
CA PHE A 364 8.60 6.61 10.24
C PHE A 364 9.66 7.67 9.92
N ALA A 365 9.27 8.91 9.67
CA ALA A 365 10.19 9.96 9.21
C ALA A 365 11.24 10.39 10.26
N TYR A 366 10.97 10.25 11.57
CA TYR A 366 11.96 10.61 12.60
C TYR A 366 13.22 9.70 12.59
N TYR A 367 13.14 8.50 12.01
CA TYR A 367 14.31 7.64 11.82
C TYR A 367 15.39 8.30 10.95
N PHE A 368 15.01 9.20 10.04
CA PHE A 368 15.93 9.88 9.11
C PHE A 368 16.62 11.12 9.72
N ILE A 369 16.26 11.46 10.96
CA ILE A 369 16.90 12.52 11.74
C ILE A 369 17.44 11.99 13.08
N ASP A 370 17.67 10.68 13.17
CA ASP A 370 18.24 9.99 14.33
C ASP A 370 17.41 10.12 15.61
N LYS A 371 16.06 10.19 15.47
CA LYS A 371 15.11 10.27 16.59
C LYS A 371 14.07 9.15 16.58
N PRO A 372 14.47 7.86 16.50
CA PRO A 372 13.55 6.73 16.43
C PRO A 372 12.58 6.66 17.62
N GLU A 373 12.94 7.21 18.78
CA GLU A 373 12.05 7.28 19.94
C GLU A 373 10.79 8.11 19.70
N LYS A 374 10.86 9.15 18.87
CA LYS A 374 9.70 9.97 18.50
C LYS A 374 8.78 9.22 17.55
N SER A 375 9.35 8.57 16.53
CA SER A 375 8.60 7.66 15.66
C SER A 375 7.91 6.57 16.49
N GLN A 376 8.60 5.95 17.45
CA GLN A 376 8.01 4.88 18.24
C GLN A 376 6.85 5.36 19.11
N ALA A 377 6.95 6.55 19.71
CA ALA A 377 5.84 7.13 20.48
C ALA A 377 4.59 7.38 19.61
N VAL A 378 4.78 7.87 18.38
CA VAL A 378 3.69 8.05 17.41
C VAL A 378 3.09 6.70 17.02
N LEU A 379 3.92 5.73 16.60
CA LEU A 379 3.49 4.39 16.18
C LEU A 379 2.70 3.67 17.27
N ASP A 380 3.18 3.71 18.52
CA ASP A 380 2.50 3.06 19.65
C ASP A 380 1.14 3.70 19.91
N LYS A 381 1.05 5.04 19.85
CA LYS A 381 -0.20 5.76 20.03
C LYS A 381 -1.19 5.48 18.89
N LEU A 382 -0.71 5.35 17.65
CA LEU A 382 -1.52 4.98 16.49
C LEU A 382 -2.10 3.58 16.66
N MET A 383 -1.25 2.57 16.86
CA MET A 383 -1.66 1.18 17.04
C MET A 383 -2.58 0.96 18.26
N GLN A 384 -2.44 1.77 19.31
CA GLN A 384 -3.28 1.68 20.51
C GLN A 384 -4.68 2.28 20.32
N ASN A 385 -4.80 3.39 19.58
CA ASN A 385 -6.01 4.22 19.61
C ASN A 385 -6.78 4.28 18.29
N TYR A 386 -6.18 3.86 17.17
CA TYR A 386 -6.75 4.03 15.82
C TYR A 386 -7.14 2.70 15.16
N PHE A 387 -6.92 1.58 15.89
CA PHE A 387 -7.25 0.23 15.47
C PHE A 387 -8.00 -0.51 16.58
N GLY A 388 -9.08 -1.17 16.21
CA GLY A 388 -9.99 -1.83 17.12
C GLY A 388 -10.68 -3.03 16.48
N ILE A 389 -11.49 -3.69 17.30
CA ILE A 389 -12.25 -4.91 17.00
C ILE A 389 -13.67 -4.81 17.58
N GLU A 390 -14.07 -3.58 17.91
CA GLU A 390 -15.33 -3.30 18.60
C GLU A 390 -16.48 -3.37 17.60
N GLU A 391 -17.66 -3.80 18.03
CA GLU A 391 -18.84 -3.96 17.16
C GLU A 391 -19.35 -2.62 16.59
N SER A 392 -18.96 -1.49 17.20
CA SER A 392 -19.27 -0.17 16.67
C SER A 392 -18.60 0.05 15.31
N GLU A 393 -19.25 0.79 14.42
CA GLU A 393 -18.73 1.20 13.11
C GLU A 393 -17.41 2.02 13.16
N ASN A 394 -16.91 2.34 14.36
CA ASN A 394 -15.71 3.17 14.60
C ASN A 394 -14.44 2.35 14.93
N ALA A 395 -14.43 1.04 14.63
CA ALA A 395 -13.28 0.18 14.96
C ALA A 395 -11.99 0.52 14.18
N LEU A 396 -12.10 1.20 13.04
CA LEU A 396 -10.97 1.67 12.24
C LEU A 396 -11.04 3.18 12.07
N SER A 397 -9.87 3.78 11.87
CA SER A 397 -9.73 5.24 11.75
C SER A 397 -10.25 5.85 10.45
N GLY A 398 -10.56 5.01 9.45
CA GLY A 398 -11.06 5.37 8.13
C GLY A 398 -11.44 4.12 7.32
N MET A 399 -11.49 4.27 5.99
CA MET A 399 -11.72 3.14 5.08
C MET A 399 -10.52 2.19 5.13
N ASP A 400 -10.75 0.88 4.98
CA ASP A 400 -9.63 -0.08 4.95
C ASP A 400 -8.95 -0.18 3.59
N ASP A 401 -9.59 0.36 2.55
CA ASP A 401 -9.10 0.46 1.19
C ASP A 401 -8.45 -0.82 0.67
N ALA A 402 -9.27 -1.87 0.63
CA ALA A 402 -8.90 -3.20 0.16
C ALA A 402 -7.73 -3.83 0.94
N GLY A 403 -7.64 -3.55 2.25
CA GLY A 403 -6.68 -4.14 3.17
C GLY A 403 -5.40 -3.34 3.35
N GLU A 404 -5.31 -2.12 2.81
CA GLU A 404 -4.16 -1.23 3.00
C GLU A 404 -3.99 -0.84 4.47
N MET A 405 -5.04 -0.32 5.12
CA MET A 405 -4.97 0.11 6.52
C MET A 405 -4.68 -1.08 7.45
N SER A 406 -5.31 -2.22 7.16
CA SER A 406 -5.01 -3.48 7.84
C SER A 406 -3.56 -3.93 7.66
N SER A 407 -3.01 -3.81 6.44
CA SER A 407 -1.61 -4.17 6.18
C SER A 407 -0.64 -3.23 6.87
N TRP A 408 -0.96 -1.94 6.98
CA TRP A 408 -0.20 -0.99 7.79
C TRP A 408 -0.05 -1.49 9.23
N TYR A 409 -1.15 -1.93 9.85
CA TYR A 409 -1.12 -2.48 11.21
C TYR A 409 -0.29 -3.76 11.29
N VAL A 410 -0.44 -4.69 10.34
CA VAL A 410 0.34 -5.94 10.31
C VAL A 410 1.83 -5.64 10.30
N PHE A 411 2.29 -4.74 9.43
CA PHE A 411 3.70 -4.33 9.37
C PHE A 411 4.16 -3.61 10.65
N ALA A 412 3.47 -2.54 11.04
CA ALA A 412 3.84 -1.74 12.21
C ALA A 412 3.88 -2.58 13.51
N ALA A 413 2.87 -3.41 13.74
CA ALA A 413 2.81 -4.29 14.91
C ALA A 413 3.86 -5.41 14.88
N SER A 414 4.30 -5.80 13.68
CA SER A 414 5.39 -6.76 13.48
C SER A 414 6.78 -6.16 13.71
N GLY A 415 6.90 -4.84 13.87
CA GLY A 415 8.19 -4.16 14.04
C GLY A 415 8.96 -3.99 12.73
N VAL A 416 8.28 -3.98 11.58
CA VAL A 416 8.92 -3.86 10.27
C VAL A 416 7.99 -3.18 9.26
N TYR A 417 8.48 -2.28 8.41
CA TYR A 417 7.64 -1.52 7.48
C TYR A 417 8.30 -1.29 6.11
N PRO A 418 7.58 -1.51 4.98
CA PRO A 418 8.09 -1.25 3.64
C PRO A 418 7.96 0.24 3.28
N LEU A 419 8.88 1.08 3.77
CA LEU A 419 8.76 2.54 3.67
C LEU A 419 8.65 3.04 2.23
N SER A 420 9.55 2.57 1.34
CA SER A 420 9.44 2.77 -0.10
C SER A 420 9.17 1.41 -0.72
N PRO A 421 7.95 1.13 -1.19
CA PRO A 421 7.52 -0.24 -1.51
C PRO A 421 8.31 -0.93 -2.63
N ALA A 422 8.90 -0.15 -3.53
CA ALA A 422 9.74 -0.67 -4.62
C ALA A 422 11.14 -1.09 -4.15
N ASP A 423 11.57 -0.59 -2.98
CA ASP A 423 12.81 -1.03 -2.35
C ASP A 423 12.58 -2.43 -1.79
N ALA A 424 13.48 -3.36 -2.13
CA ALA A 424 13.53 -4.68 -1.50
C ALA A 424 14.19 -4.59 -0.11
N GLU A 425 13.80 -3.60 0.69
CA GLU A 425 14.32 -3.28 2.02
C GLU A 425 13.19 -2.82 2.94
N PHE A 426 13.35 -3.06 4.24
CA PHE A 426 12.33 -2.76 5.24
C PHE A 426 12.94 -2.04 6.43
N LEU A 427 12.24 -1.00 6.90
CA LEU A 427 12.58 -0.29 8.13
C LEU A 427 12.16 -1.13 9.32
N VAL A 428 13.06 -1.33 10.28
CA VAL A 428 12.83 -2.05 11.53
C VAL A 428 12.42 -1.06 12.62
N SER A 429 11.26 -1.31 13.23
CA SER A 429 10.73 -0.59 14.39
C SER A 429 10.56 -1.55 15.58
N VAL A 430 9.98 -1.09 16.68
CA VAL A 430 9.77 -1.96 17.84
C VAL A 430 8.45 -2.73 17.70
N PRO A 431 8.47 -4.07 17.61
CA PRO A 431 7.25 -4.87 17.48
C PRO A 431 6.37 -4.73 18.72
N VAL A 432 5.05 -4.88 18.54
CA VAL A 432 4.07 -4.90 19.65
C VAL A 432 4.19 -6.18 20.48
N PHE A 433 4.64 -7.26 19.84
CA PHE A 433 4.75 -8.59 20.40
C PHE A 433 6.18 -8.89 20.88
N ASP A 434 6.32 -9.79 21.85
CA ASP A 434 7.63 -10.25 22.34
C ASP A 434 8.43 -10.92 21.22
N GLU A 435 7.72 -11.65 20.35
CA GLU A 435 8.30 -12.33 19.20
C GLU A 435 7.29 -12.38 18.04
N VAL A 436 7.78 -12.10 16.83
CA VAL A 436 7.04 -12.18 15.56
C VAL A 436 7.83 -13.04 14.60
N THR A 437 7.24 -14.11 14.11
CA THR A 437 7.92 -15.10 13.25
C THR A 437 7.27 -15.12 11.88
N TRP A 438 8.04 -14.77 10.86
CA TRP A 438 7.65 -14.81 9.46
C TRP A 438 8.13 -16.11 8.83
N THR A 439 7.23 -16.88 8.24
CA THR A 439 7.53 -18.07 7.45
C THR A 439 7.26 -17.76 5.98
N MET A 440 8.32 -17.76 5.17
CA MET A 440 8.20 -17.49 3.74
C MET A 440 7.74 -18.74 2.95
N PRO A 441 7.24 -18.58 1.72
CA PRO A 441 6.78 -19.70 0.88
C PRO A 441 7.85 -20.78 0.62
N ASN A 442 9.14 -20.43 0.65
CA ASN A 442 10.26 -21.38 0.54
C ASN A 442 10.58 -22.12 1.85
N GLY A 443 9.81 -21.87 2.92
CA GLY A 443 10.00 -22.44 4.24
C GLY A 443 11.04 -21.74 5.12
N SER A 444 11.68 -20.66 4.64
CA SER A 444 12.62 -19.89 5.48
C SER A 444 11.87 -19.15 6.59
N ILE A 445 12.53 -19.03 7.74
CA ILE A 445 11.95 -18.43 8.93
C ILE A 445 12.80 -17.24 9.35
N LEU A 446 12.19 -16.06 9.44
CA LEU A 446 12.78 -14.86 10.02
C LEU A 446 11.99 -14.47 11.28
N SER A 447 12.65 -14.42 12.44
CA SER A 447 12.03 -13.97 13.68
C SER A 447 12.50 -12.59 14.11
N PHE A 448 11.57 -11.76 14.57
CA PHE A 448 11.82 -10.50 15.26
C PHE A 448 11.58 -10.73 16.75
N THR A 449 12.55 -10.39 17.60
CA THR A 449 12.43 -10.52 19.06
C THR A 449 12.60 -9.17 19.71
N HIS A 450 11.62 -8.76 20.52
CA HIS A 450 11.74 -7.59 21.39
C HIS A 450 12.50 -7.95 22.67
N LYS A 451 13.57 -7.22 22.97
CA LYS A 451 14.36 -7.42 24.20
C LYS A 451 14.50 -6.10 24.95
N GLY A 452 13.71 -5.91 25.99
CA GLY A 452 13.76 -4.72 26.84
C GLY A 452 12.49 -4.57 27.68
N LYS A 453 12.39 -3.45 28.40
CA LYS A 453 11.21 -3.14 29.26
C LYS A 453 10.47 -1.86 28.85
N GLY A 454 10.88 -1.22 27.76
CA GLY A 454 10.25 -0.03 27.20
C GLY A 454 10.27 -0.07 25.68
N ARG A 455 10.04 1.09 25.07
CA ARG A 455 9.84 1.28 23.63
C ARG A 455 10.96 2.10 22.99
N LYS A 456 11.85 2.71 23.78
CA LYS A 456 13.01 3.44 23.24
C LYS A 456 14.01 2.50 22.55
N LEU A 457 14.05 2.51 21.22
CA LEU A 457 14.99 1.73 20.42
C LEU A 457 16.45 2.04 20.81
N LYS A 458 17.26 1.01 21.02
CA LYS A 458 18.68 1.13 21.36
C LYS A 458 19.58 0.51 20.32
N GLU A 459 19.21 -0.68 19.84
CA GLU A 459 20.06 -1.45 18.95
C GLU A 459 19.21 -2.45 18.16
N ILE A 460 19.59 -2.67 16.91
CA ILE A 460 19.07 -3.74 16.05
C ILE A 460 20.22 -4.70 15.78
N LYS A 461 20.00 -5.99 16.05
CA LYS A 461 20.95 -7.06 15.71
C LYS A 461 20.34 -8.04 14.72
N VAL A 462 21.05 -8.34 13.64
CA VAL A 462 20.72 -9.42 12.71
C VAL A 462 21.69 -10.57 12.95
N ASN A 463 21.17 -11.76 13.27
CA ASN A 463 21.96 -12.96 13.58
C ASN A 463 23.05 -12.75 14.65
N SER A 464 22.77 -11.88 15.63
CA SER A 464 23.67 -11.45 16.73
C SER A 464 24.71 -10.38 16.35
N GLU A 465 24.73 -9.91 15.11
CA GLU A 465 25.59 -8.81 14.68
C GLU A 465 24.79 -7.50 14.64
N SER A 466 25.35 -6.43 15.19
CA SER A 466 24.72 -5.11 15.17
C SER A 466 24.65 -4.58 13.75
N VAL A 467 23.50 -4.04 13.36
CA VAL A 467 23.30 -3.39 12.07
C VAL A 467 23.47 -1.88 12.23
N ASP A 468 24.16 -1.26 11.27
CA ASP A 468 24.21 0.19 11.18
C ASP A 468 22.94 0.71 10.48
N GLY A 469 22.28 1.68 11.10
CA GLY A 469 20.98 2.18 10.66
C GLY A 469 19.79 1.29 11.06
N TYR A 470 18.71 1.40 10.29
CA TYR A 470 17.38 0.88 10.67
C TYR A 470 16.76 -0.04 9.61
N PHE A 471 17.49 -0.39 8.55
CA PHE A 471 16.96 -1.15 7.43
C PHE A 471 17.53 -2.55 7.36
N ILE A 472 16.69 -3.49 6.93
CA ILE A 472 17.10 -4.85 6.58
C ILE A 472 16.65 -5.18 5.15
N PRO A 473 17.44 -5.97 4.40
CA PRO A 473 17.07 -6.36 3.04
C PRO A 473 15.98 -7.46 3.06
N PHE A 474 15.12 -7.47 2.06
CA PHE A 474 14.14 -8.55 1.83
C PHE A 474 14.80 -9.93 1.76
N GLN A 475 16.04 -9.99 1.26
CA GLN A 475 16.80 -11.23 1.18
C GLN A 475 16.94 -11.94 2.53
N LEU A 476 16.90 -11.20 3.66
CA LEU A 476 16.92 -11.79 5.00
C LEU A 476 15.65 -12.60 5.29
N PHE A 477 14.49 -12.19 4.78
CA PHE A 477 13.25 -12.97 4.89
C PHE A 477 13.41 -14.31 4.13
N LYS A 478 14.02 -14.27 2.93
CA LYS A 478 14.24 -15.46 2.09
C LYS A 478 15.32 -16.41 2.61
N SER A 479 16.35 -15.91 3.28
CA SER A 479 17.40 -16.74 3.89
C SER A 479 17.01 -17.23 5.28
N GLY A 480 16.11 -16.52 5.94
CA GLY A 480 15.80 -16.70 7.35
C GLY A 480 16.87 -16.12 8.27
N GLY A 481 16.59 -16.15 9.57
CA GLY A 481 17.48 -15.63 10.59
C GLY A 481 16.72 -15.07 11.80
N LYS A 482 17.41 -14.22 12.55
CA LYS A 482 16.85 -13.55 13.73
C LYS A 482 17.21 -12.06 13.75
N VAL A 483 16.21 -11.22 13.93
CA VAL A 483 16.32 -9.80 14.24
C VAL A 483 16.02 -9.60 15.72
N ILE A 484 16.96 -9.04 16.48
CA ILE A 484 16.75 -8.67 17.88
C ILE A 484 16.64 -7.16 17.95
N VAL A 485 15.51 -6.67 18.45
CA VAL A 485 15.25 -5.26 18.69
C VAL A 485 15.43 -4.99 20.19
N GLU A 486 16.57 -4.41 20.57
CA GLU A 486 16.87 -4.08 21.96
C GLU A 486 16.33 -2.69 22.31
N THR A 487 15.61 -2.59 23.44
CA THR A 487 15.03 -1.32 23.89
C THR A 487 15.45 -0.96 25.31
N GLY A 488 15.53 0.35 25.56
CA GLY A 488 15.70 0.94 26.87
C GLY A 488 14.38 1.08 27.63
N LYS A 489 14.46 1.62 28.86
CA LYS A 489 13.28 2.16 29.54
C LYS A 489 12.77 3.39 28.80
N ASP A 490 11.46 3.62 28.89
CA ASP A 490 10.77 4.78 28.32
C ASP A 490 11.31 6.11 28.89
#